data_AF-A0A524LYA8-F1
#
_entry.id   AF-A0A524LYA8-F1
#
_cell.length_a   1.000
_cell.length_b   1.000
_cell.length_c   1.000
_cell.angle_alpha   90.00
_cell.angle_beta   90.00
_cell.angle_gamma   90.00
#
_symmetry.space_group_name_H-M   'P 1'
#
loop_
_entity.id
_entity.type
_entity.pdbx_description
1 polymer ?
#
loop_
_entity_poly.entity_id
_entity_poly.type
_entity_poly.pdbx_seq_one_letter_code
_entity_poly.pdbx_strand_id
1 'polypeptide(L)'
;PVLFMAYGDGITGIIRNLKYNKRTKAWEGTAGMLVLCIIIGAKMGAAGILAGIVCSFVERIENMDDNITVPAVSLFILLGAYYYYPSFTISLY
;
A
#
# COMPACT_ATOMS: atom_id res chain seq x y z
N PRO A 1 0.19 4.70 -7.02
CA PRO A 1 1.17 3.62 -6.79
C PRO A 1 2.41 4.04 -5.98
N VAL A 2 3.23 4.99 -6.44
CA VAL A 2 4.47 5.39 -5.75
C VAL A 2 4.22 5.97 -4.34
N LEU A 3 3.10 6.67 -4.15
CA LEU A 3 2.66 7.17 -2.84
C LEU A 3 2.50 6.05 -1.80
N PHE A 4 1.93 4.90 -2.18
CA PHE A 4 1.73 3.79 -1.25
C PHE A 4 3.04 3.16 -0.80
N MET A 5 3.99 3.04 -1.72
CA MET A 5 5.34 2.56 -1.43
C MET A 5 6.09 3.54 -0.52
N ALA A 6 6.20 4.81 -0.91
CA ALA A 6 6.96 5.81 -0.16
C ALA A 6 6.44 6.03 1.27
N TYR A 7 5.12 6.14 1.45
CA TYR A 7 4.52 6.32 2.78
C TYR A 7 4.46 5.00 3.56
N GLY A 8 4.30 3.87 2.87
CA GLY A 8 4.33 2.53 3.47
C GLY A 8 5.69 2.19 4.08
N ASP A 9 6.77 2.38 3.33
CA ASP A 9 8.14 2.21 3.80
C ASP A 9 8.50 3.19 4.93
N GLY A 10 7.98 4.42 4.85
CA GLY A 10 8.15 5.42 5.89
C GLY A 10 7.56 4.95 7.22
N ILE A 11 6.29 4.53 7.24
CA ILE A 11 5.64 4.11 8.49
C ILE A 11 6.20 2.77 9.01
N THR A 12 6.47 1.80 8.13
CA THR A 12 7.06 0.51 8.53
C THR A 12 8.46 0.72 9.12
N GLY A 13 9.24 1.63 8.53
CA GLY A 13 10.54 2.06 9.02
C GLY A 13 10.47 2.68 10.42
N ILE A 14 9.54 3.61 10.65
CA ILE A 14 9.33 4.26 11.95
C ILE A 14 8.92 3.23 13.02
N ILE A 15 7.91 2.41 12.74
CA ILE A 15 7.40 1.40 13.68
C ILE A 15 8.48 0.39 14.04
N ARG A 16 9.25 -0.05 13.04
CA ARG A 16 10.34 -1.02 13.25
C ARG A 16 11.50 -0.44 14.05
N ASN A 17 11.86 0.83 13.78
CA ASN A 17 12.89 1.52 14.54
C ASN A 17 12.48 1.69 16.02
N LEU A 18 11.23 2.07 16.26
CA LEU A 18 10.70 2.27 17.61
C LEU A 18 10.61 0.98 18.43
N LYS A 19 10.25 -0.15 17.80
CA LYS A 19 9.93 -1.38 18.55
C LYS A 19 10.98 -2.47 18.52
N TYR A 20 11.62 -2.70 17.37
CA TYR A 20 12.46 -3.88 17.16
C TYR A 20 13.95 -3.54 17.00
N ASN A 21 14.26 -2.29 16.60
CA ASN A 21 15.64 -1.80 16.36
C ASN A 21 16.49 -2.73 15.45
N LYS A 22 15.82 -3.62 14.71
CA LYS A 22 16.37 -4.63 13.80
C LYS A 22 15.49 -4.69 12.56
N ARG A 23 16.07 -5.09 11.42
CA ARG A 23 15.36 -5.32 10.15
C ARG A 23 14.52 -6.60 10.25
N THR A 24 13.37 -6.54 10.94
CA THR A 24 12.37 -7.61 10.98
C THR A 24 11.06 -7.15 10.32
N LYS A 25 10.52 -7.94 9.39
CA LYS A 25 9.18 -7.72 8.82
C LYS A 25 8.11 -8.14 9.85
N ALA A 26 7.91 -7.28 10.85
CA ALA A 26 6.95 -7.52 11.93
C ALA A 26 5.53 -7.14 11.48
N TRP A 27 4.54 -7.87 11.99
CA TRP A 27 3.11 -7.61 11.75
C TRP A 27 2.68 -6.18 12.04
N GLU A 28 3.33 -5.50 12.98
CA GLU A 28 2.99 -4.13 13.37
C GLU A 28 3.37 -3.10 12.30
N GLY A 29 4.48 -3.34 11.59
CA GLY A 29 4.85 -2.52 10.45
C GLY A 29 3.79 -2.64 9.36
N THR A 30 3.39 -3.88 9.03
CA THR A 30 2.33 -4.17 8.06
C THR A 30 0.99 -3.56 8.47
N ALA A 31 0.63 -3.61 9.76
CA ALA A 31 -0.58 -2.98 10.27
C ALA A 31 -0.55 -1.46 10.11
N GLY A 32 0.59 -0.82 10.40
CA GLY A 32 0.78 0.62 10.18
C GLY A 32 0.68 1.00 8.70
N MET A 33 1.31 0.21 7.82
CA MET A 33 1.19 0.39 6.37
C MET A 33 -0.25 0.26 5.90
N LEU A 34 -0.98 -0.76 6.36
CA LEU A 34 -2.36 -1.01 5.97
C LEU A 34 -3.26 0.16 6.33
N VAL A 35 -3.15 0.70 7.55
CA VAL A 35 -3.94 1.87 7.97
C VAL A 35 -3.63 3.08 7.09
N LEU A 36 -2.35 3.37 6.83
CA LEU A 36 -1.95 4.50 6.00
C LEU A 36 -2.39 4.35 4.54
N CYS A 37 -2.18 3.17 3.95
CA CYS A 37 -2.58 2.88 2.58
C CYS A 37 -4.10 2.91 2.41
N ILE A 38 -4.89 2.52 3.42
CA ILE A 38 -6.35 2.70 3.40
C ILE A 38 -6.72 4.18 3.44
N ILE A 39 -6.10 5.00 4.30
CA ILE A 39 -6.40 6.45 4.39
C ILE A 39 -6.06 7.15 3.07
N ILE A 40 -4.88 6.88 2.51
CA ILE A 40 -4.44 7.43 1.22
C ILE A 40 -5.33 6.88 0.10
N GLY A 41 -5.65 5.59 0.14
CA GLY A 41 -6.48 4.89 -0.84
C GLY A 41 -7.92 5.41 -0.87
N ALA A 42 -8.50 5.75 0.29
CA ALA A 42 -9.83 6.32 0.40
C ALA A 42 -9.96 7.66 -0.35
N LYS A 43 -8.88 8.44 -0.46
CA LYS A 43 -8.83 9.66 -1.28
C LYS A 43 -8.86 9.38 -2.79
N MET A 44 -8.52 8.16 -3.21
CA MET A 44 -8.58 7.72 -4.61
C MET A 44 -9.89 6.97 -4.94
N GLY A 45 -10.77 6.78 -3.95
CA GLY A 45 -12.02 6.03 -4.06
C GLY A 45 -11.91 4.60 -3.52
N ALA A 46 -12.98 3.83 -3.67
CA ALA A 46 -13.04 2.45 -3.18
C ALA A 46 -11.98 1.53 -3.83
N ALA A 47 -11.59 1.82 -5.08
CA ALA A 47 -10.48 1.15 -5.75
C ALA A 47 -9.12 1.36 -5.05
N GLY A 48 -8.88 2.57 -4.52
CA GLY A 48 -7.65 2.89 -3.79
C GLY A 48 -7.57 2.19 -2.44
N ILE A 49 -8.70 2.01 -1.75
CA ILE A 49 -8.77 1.23 -0.50
C ILE A 49 -8.38 -0.23 -0.76
N LEU A 50 -8.96 -0.84 -1.80
CA LEU A 50 -8.59 -2.20 -2.21
C LEU A 50 -7.12 -2.31 -2.59
N ALA A 51 -6.60 -1.36 -3.38
CA ALA A 51 -5.19 -1.33 -3.73
C ALA A 51 -4.29 -1.25 -2.49
N GLY A 52 -4.64 -0.41 -1.52
CA GLY A 52 -3.90 -0.27 -0.27
C GLY A 52 -3.87 -1.55 0.55
N ILE A 53 -5.01 -2.23 0.70
CA ILE A 53 -5.10 -3.50 1.43
C ILE A 53 -4.23 -4.57 0.77
N VAL A 54 -4.39 -4.78 -0.54
CA VAL A 54 -3.67 -5.84 -1.26
C VAL A 54 -2.16 -5.58 -1.23
N CYS A 55 -1.72 -4.33 -1.44
CA CYS A 55 -0.30 -3.98 -1.36
C CYS A 55 0.31 -4.24 0.02
N SER A 56 -0.40 -3.92 1.11
CA SER A 56 0.10 -4.21 2.46
C SER A 56 0.23 -5.71 2.74
N PHE A 57 -0.62 -6.55 2.14
CA PHE A 57 -0.46 -8.01 2.23
C PHE A 57 0.72 -8.52 1.40
N VAL A 58 0.94 -7.95 0.22
CA VAL A 58 2.05 -8.32 -0.67
C VAL A 58 3.40 -7.96 -0.05
N GLU A 59 3.51 -6.79 0.58
CA GLU A 59 4.70 -6.34 1.34
C GLU A 59 5.18 -7.38 2.37
N ARG A 60 4.24 -8.10 2.97
CA ARG A 60 4.56 -9.08 4.00
C ARG A 60 5.28 -10.32 3.47
N ILE A 61 5.22 -10.57 2.16
CA ILE A 61 5.93 -11.69 1.56
C ILE A 61 7.43 -11.38 1.62
N GLU A 62 8.16 -12.04 2.51
CA GLU A 62 9.58 -11.76 2.76
C GLU A 62 10.48 -11.99 1.52
N ASN A 63 9.97 -12.70 0.51
CA ASN A 63 10.71 -13.09 -0.68
C ASN A 63 10.53 -12.15 -1.88
N MET A 64 9.76 -11.07 -1.74
CA MET A 64 9.49 -10.11 -2.81
C MET A 64 10.07 -8.74 -2.48
N ASP A 65 10.55 -8.04 -3.51
CA ASP A 65 11.11 -6.70 -3.37
C ASP A 65 9.98 -5.67 -3.25
N ASP A 66 9.82 -5.14 -2.05
CA ASP A 66 8.82 -4.16 -1.65
C ASP A 66 8.79 -2.94 -2.62
N ASN A 67 9.96 -2.55 -3.15
CA ASN A 67 10.12 -1.42 -4.05
C ASN A 67 9.57 -1.64 -5.47
N ILE A 68 9.37 -2.89 -5.86
CA ILE A 68 8.84 -3.26 -7.18
C ILE A 68 7.42 -3.77 -7.04
N THR A 69 7.17 -4.61 -6.05
CA THR A 69 5.93 -5.36 -5.92
C THR A 69 4.77 -4.47 -5.47
N VAL A 70 5.00 -3.55 -4.52
CA VAL A 70 3.98 -2.60 -4.04
C VAL A 70 3.52 -1.63 -5.14
N PRO A 71 4.42 -0.93 -5.88
CA PRO A 71 3.99 -0.06 -6.97
C PRO A 71 3.38 -0.84 -8.13
N ALA A 72 3.87 -2.05 -8.45
CA ALA A 72 3.29 -2.86 -9.53
C ALA A 72 1.85 -3.31 -9.21
N VAL A 73 1.62 -3.85 -8.01
CA VAL A 73 0.29 -4.33 -7.59
C VAL A 73 -0.70 -3.19 -7.47
N SER A 74 -0.30 -2.07 -6.85
CA SER A 74 -1.19 -0.90 -6.75
C SER A 74 -1.50 -0.29 -8.11
N LEU A 75 -0.54 -0.30 -9.05
CA LEU A 75 -0.78 0.16 -10.42
C LEU A 75 -1.76 -0.76 -11.14
N PHE A 76 -1.57 -2.08 -11.08
CA PHE A 76 -2.50 -3.03 -11.70
C PHE A 76 -3.94 -2.87 -11.18
N ILE A 77 -4.11 -2.71 -9.87
CA ILE A 77 -5.45 -2.55 -9.27
C ILE A 77 -6.07 -1.21 -9.67
N LEU A 78 -5.32 -0.11 -9.60
CA LEU A 78 -5.84 1.21 -9.97
C LEU A 78 -6.17 1.30 -11.46
N LEU A 79 -5.33 0.73 -12.33
CA LEU A 79 -5.49 0.77 -13.78
C LEU A 79 -6.62 -0.15 -14.23
N GLY A 80 -6.76 -1.33 -13.61
CA GLY A 80 -7.92 -2.20 -13.77
C GLY A 80 -9.21 -1.54 -13.30
N ALA A 81 -9.20 -0.91 -12.13
CA ALA A 81 -10.38 -0.20 -11.64
C ALA A 81 -10.80 0.96 -12.54
N TYR A 82 -9.83 1.72 -13.06
CA TYR A 82 -10.09 2.80 -14.02
C TYR A 82 -10.75 2.28 -15.31
N TYR A 83 -10.30 1.14 -15.83
CA TYR A 83 -10.80 0.58 -17.10
C TYR A 83 -12.17 -0.11 -16.95
N TYR A 84 -12.36 -0.90 -15.89
CA TYR A 84 -13.56 -1.72 -15.72
C TYR A 84 -14.67 -1.05 -14.89
N TYR A 85 -14.30 -0.20 -13.92
CA TYR A 85 -15.24 0.39 -12.96
C TYR A 85 -14.89 1.86 -12.64
N PRO A 86 -14.99 2.77 -13.63
CA PRO A 86 -14.66 4.18 -13.42
C PRO A 86 -15.51 4.84 -12.31
N SER A 87 -16.70 4.30 -11.99
CA SER A 87 -17.55 4.74 -10.87
C SER A 87 -16.96 4.51 -9.48
N PHE A 88 -15.97 3.61 -9.34
CA PHE A 88 -15.30 3.30 -8.06
C PHE A 88 -14.02 4.13 -7.85
N THR A 89 -13.60 4.87 -8.88
CA THR A 89 -12.49 5.83 -8.84
C THR A 89 -13.05 7.24 -8.83
N ILE A 90 -12.44 8.14 -8.06
CA ILE A 90 -12.79 9.56 -8.15
C ILE A 90 -12.40 10.06 -9.55
N SER A 91 -13.37 10.65 -10.25
CA SER A 91 -13.13 11.30 -11.55
C SER A 91 -12.01 12.32 -11.38
N LEU A 92 -10.93 12.16 -12.15
CA LEU A 92 -9.85 13.14 -12.25
C LEU A 92 -10.33 14.34 -13.08
N TYR A 93 -11.36 15.04 -12.59
CA TYR A 93 -11.85 16.29 -13.15
C TYR A 93 -11.93 17.36 -12.07
#